data_AF-A0A6N2D6U4-F1
#
_entry.id   AF-A0A6N2D6U4-F1
#
_cell.length_a   1.000
_cell.length_b   1.000
_cell.length_c   1.000
_cell.angle_alpha   90.00
_cell.angle_beta   90.00
_cell.angle_gamma   90.00
#
_symmetry.space_group_name_H-M   'P 1'
#
loop_
_entity.id
_entity.type
_entity.pdbx_description
1 polymer ?
#
loop_
_entity_poly.entity_id
_entity_poly.type
_entity_poly.pdbx_seq_one_letter_code
_entity_poly.pdbx_strand_id
1 'polypeptide(L)'
;MPNVPILPLGRVAFAPTSRPLLPACGRTGESVVHAPWLSRPLLLPLAVLALWAAACDGSTDDAPPTEQVATWNATIGPFLADACGACHHPGGSGQFSLLEHEQAVAFGPASVVAIRDRRMPPWPADPDCRTFEHQRVVPPETLALLENWLADGAPVGGPVAEVFEPAALEEIRVDLTAAMPVAYTPPAAETDDYRCFLMDSLFEEDTWIEATQVLPGSPQVHHVLLYALSPEQVELAEAATAEEDTPGYPCFGGPLPSGADDGPANFTVPTQLGAWVPGVLPARLPADTALRIPRGHRIVMQVHYNTLTGNPEPDLTVFQMQLRDSPPQWLWRTRPLAQRDLRIEPGDPASEHTITVTNHTDTPVLLASVAAHMHTLGSAIRLDIQRADGSGECLMDIPRWDFDWQLFYDMPPENFARVEPGDAITLTCVYDNTPENQQIVAGERLEPRLVQWGDGTLDEMCLAYLGVISPWEEESDADGPCGAAAACANACDPFDTSCLLDCPGVDIDCLTCTLQRLVPCDPGCIPAFQAARECLQNCGMANVSLGSVIGRCMAAECDDAYAAMTACLDPVARSGACDDGLRACGIDP
;
A
#
# COMPACT_ATOMS: atom_id res chain seq x y z
N MET A 1 36.73 18.37 -20.45
CA MET A 1 37.04 18.95 -21.79
C MET A 1 35.71 19.42 -22.41
N PRO A 2 35.66 20.20 -23.51
CA PRO A 2 34.58 21.19 -23.69
C PRO A 2 33.20 20.60 -24.05
N ASN A 3 32.16 21.29 -23.58
CA ASN A 3 30.76 20.97 -23.82
C ASN A 3 30.41 20.98 -25.32
N VAL A 4 29.55 20.04 -25.74
CA VAL A 4 28.88 20.04 -27.04
C VAL A 4 27.39 20.28 -26.80
N PRO A 5 26.75 21.28 -27.45
CA PRO A 5 25.32 21.54 -27.26
C PRO A 5 24.46 20.53 -28.04
N ILE A 6 23.48 19.93 -27.35
CA ILE A 6 22.45 19.09 -28.00
C ILE A 6 21.41 20.01 -28.65
N LEU A 7 21.06 19.74 -29.91
CA LEU A 7 20.02 20.45 -30.64
C LEU A 7 18.67 19.71 -30.50
N PRO A 8 17.53 20.44 -30.43
CA PRO A 8 16.22 19.81 -30.28
C PRO A 8 15.78 19.11 -31.57
N LEU A 9 15.30 17.87 -31.45
CA LEU A 9 14.65 17.15 -32.55
C LEU A 9 13.19 17.59 -32.70
N GLY A 10 12.75 17.71 -33.95
CA GLY A 10 11.44 18.27 -34.29
C GLY A 10 10.27 17.28 -34.12
N ARG A 11 9.09 17.82 -33.77
CA ARG A 11 7.83 17.07 -33.69
C ARG A 11 7.48 16.38 -35.02
N VAL A 12 7.14 15.09 -34.96
CA VAL A 12 6.44 14.37 -36.03
C VAL A 12 4.98 14.22 -35.63
N ALA A 13 4.05 14.53 -36.53
CA ALA A 13 2.62 14.43 -36.28
C ALA A 13 2.04 13.12 -36.84
N PHE A 14 1.29 12.39 -36.02
CA PHE A 14 0.49 11.24 -36.45
C PHE A 14 -0.93 11.67 -36.81
N ALA A 15 -1.56 10.95 -37.74
CA ALA A 15 -2.94 11.15 -38.17
C ALA A 15 -3.76 9.87 -37.92
N PRO A 16 -5.05 9.99 -37.53
CA PRO A 16 -5.84 8.84 -37.08
C PRO A 16 -6.34 7.97 -38.24
N THR A 17 -6.40 6.66 -38.01
CA THR A 17 -7.03 5.67 -38.89
C THR A 17 -8.31 5.11 -38.26
N SER A 18 -9.33 4.83 -39.09
CA SER A 18 -10.71 4.61 -38.67
C SER A 18 -11.06 3.14 -38.40
N ARG A 19 -11.78 2.88 -37.30
CA ARG A 19 -12.49 1.60 -37.05
C ARG A 19 -13.54 1.29 -38.14
N PRO A 20 -13.67 0.04 -38.62
CA PRO A 20 -14.89 -0.49 -39.22
C PRO A 20 -15.86 -1.05 -38.15
N LEU A 21 -17.12 -1.29 -38.53
CA LEU A 21 -18.23 -1.64 -37.63
C LEU A 21 -18.57 -3.15 -37.62
N LEU A 22 -19.08 -3.63 -36.48
CA LEU A 22 -19.76 -4.92 -36.34
C LEU A 22 -21.17 -4.89 -36.94
N PRO A 23 -21.66 -6.02 -37.50
CA PRO A 23 -23.08 -6.37 -37.56
C PRO A 23 -23.40 -7.55 -36.62
N ALA A 24 -24.66 -7.66 -36.16
CA ALA A 24 -25.09 -8.63 -35.15
C ALA A 24 -26.18 -9.60 -35.65
N CYS A 25 -26.42 -10.65 -34.85
CA CYS A 25 -27.59 -11.55 -34.83
C CYS A 25 -27.84 -12.51 -36.02
N GLY A 26 -27.95 -13.81 -35.71
CA GLY A 26 -28.53 -14.85 -36.58
C GLY A 26 -28.81 -16.14 -35.79
N ARG A 27 -30.03 -16.69 -35.88
CA ARG A 27 -30.45 -17.95 -35.23
C ARG A 27 -30.59 -19.10 -36.24
N THR A 28 -30.79 -20.32 -35.72
CA THR A 28 -31.15 -21.59 -36.42
C THR A 28 -30.01 -22.31 -37.16
N GLY A 29 -29.96 -23.65 -37.20
CA GLY A 29 -30.80 -24.66 -36.53
C GLY A 29 -30.48 -26.12 -36.94
N GLU A 30 -30.99 -27.09 -36.16
CA GLU A 30 -31.24 -28.52 -36.49
C GLU A 30 -30.05 -29.40 -37.00
N SER A 31 -29.50 -30.34 -36.20
CA SER A 31 -29.96 -31.75 -36.01
C SER A 31 -29.02 -32.79 -36.71
N VAL A 32 -29.03 -34.12 -36.46
CA VAL A 32 -29.83 -34.98 -35.54
C VAL A 32 -28.89 -35.68 -34.50
N VAL A 33 -28.81 -37.00 -34.17
CA VAL A 33 -29.43 -38.29 -34.57
C VAL A 33 -29.59 -39.28 -33.37
N HIS A 34 -29.85 -40.56 -33.64
CA HIS A 34 -30.19 -41.68 -32.74
C HIS A 34 -29.09 -42.07 -31.70
N ALA A 35 -29.32 -42.26 -30.38
CA ALA A 35 -30.24 -43.18 -29.65
C ALA A 35 -29.87 -44.69 -29.82
N PRO A 36 -30.40 -45.70 -29.06
CA PRO A 36 -31.49 -45.72 -28.04
C PRO A 36 -31.33 -46.71 -26.80
N TRP A 37 -32.45 -46.99 -26.06
CA TRP A 37 -32.73 -48.02 -24.98
C TRP A 37 -32.23 -47.67 -23.54
N LEU A 38 -32.96 -47.88 -22.41
CA LEU A 38 -34.28 -48.52 -22.13
C LEU A 38 -35.00 -48.01 -20.84
N SER A 39 -36.35 -48.04 -20.83
CA SER A 39 -37.38 -48.08 -19.74
C SER A 39 -37.12 -47.53 -18.29
N ARG A 40 -37.89 -46.60 -17.67
CA ARG A 40 -39.37 -46.47 -17.33
C ARG A 40 -39.94 -47.46 -16.28
N PRO A 41 -41.03 -47.14 -15.50
CA PRO A 41 -41.81 -45.88 -15.35
C PRO A 41 -42.30 -45.44 -13.92
N LEU A 42 -42.85 -44.22 -13.87
CA LEU A 42 -43.82 -43.53 -12.98
C LEU A 42 -44.61 -44.31 -11.88
N LEU A 43 -44.96 -43.63 -10.75
CA LEU A 43 -46.31 -43.02 -10.50
C LEU A 43 -46.48 -42.25 -9.15
N LEU A 44 -47.24 -41.14 -9.21
CA LEU A 44 -47.96 -40.42 -8.12
C LEU A 44 -49.49 -40.75 -8.27
N PRO A 45 -50.47 -40.28 -7.44
CA PRO A 45 -50.48 -39.17 -6.45
C PRO A 45 -51.36 -39.42 -5.17
N LEU A 46 -51.73 -38.30 -4.50
CA LEU A 46 -52.93 -38.05 -3.67
C LEU A 46 -52.97 -38.47 -2.18
N ALA A 47 -53.81 -37.75 -1.43
CA ALA A 47 -53.95 -37.75 0.03
C ALA A 47 -55.41 -37.97 0.48
N VAL A 48 -55.63 -38.25 1.77
CA VAL A 48 -56.88 -37.96 2.52
C VAL A 48 -56.64 -38.02 4.04
N LEU A 49 -57.52 -37.38 4.81
CA LEU A 49 -57.41 -37.08 6.25
C LEU A 49 -57.57 -38.30 7.18
N ALA A 50 -57.06 -38.17 8.41
CA ALA A 50 -57.67 -38.75 9.61
C ALA A 50 -57.60 -37.75 10.78
N LEU A 51 -58.76 -37.38 11.35
CA LEU A 51 -58.84 -36.65 12.64
C LEU A 51 -58.92 -37.65 13.80
N TRP A 52 -58.20 -37.40 14.88
CA TRP A 52 -58.63 -37.70 16.26
C TRP A 52 -58.31 -36.50 17.15
N ALA A 53 -59.03 -36.36 18.27
CA ALA A 53 -59.31 -35.04 18.85
C ALA A 53 -58.82 -34.84 20.31
N ALA A 54 -58.70 -33.56 20.65
CA ALA A 54 -58.81 -32.97 21.98
C ALA A 54 -57.82 -33.42 23.08
N ALA A 55 -56.79 -32.58 23.28
CA ALA A 55 -56.34 -32.18 24.61
C ALA A 55 -56.16 -30.65 24.60
N CYS A 56 -56.86 -29.93 25.48
CA CYS A 56 -56.72 -28.48 25.64
C CYS A 56 -56.19 -28.19 27.04
N ASP A 57 -54.88 -28.11 27.16
CA ASP A 57 -54.10 -27.50 28.25
C ASP A 57 -52.74 -27.10 27.63
N GLY A 58 -52.12 -25.97 27.98
CA GLY A 58 -52.57 -24.95 28.92
C GLY A 58 -51.65 -23.73 29.07
N SER A 59 -50.68 -23.52 28.16
CA SER A 59 -49.75 -22.38 28.20
C SER A 59 -49.06 -22.17 26.84
N THR A 60 -49.50 -21.16 26.07
CA THR A 60 -48.75 -20.63 24.92
C THR A 60 -48.16 -19.29 25.31
N ASP A 61 -47.11 -19.31 26.14
CA ASP A 61 -46.23 -18.16 26.37
C ASP A 61 -45.14 -18.09 25.28
N ASP A 62 -45.52 -18.41 24.03
CA ASP A 62 -44.83 -17.93 22.84
C ASP A 62 -45.22 -16.46 22.62
N ALA A 63 -44.81 -15.60 23.58
CA ALA A 63 -44.69 -14.19 23.28
C ALA A 63 -43.70 -14.04 22.12
N PRO A 64 -43.99 -13.21 21.09
CA PRO A 64 -42.97 -12.89 20.11
C PRO A 64 -41.75 -12.31 20.85
N PRO A 65 -40.50 -12.53 20.36
CA PRO A 65 -39.32 -11.96 20.98
C PRO A 65 -39.55 -10.46 21.21
N THR A 66 -39.52 -10.02 22.47
CA THR A 66 -39.75 -8.61 22.79
C THR A 66 -38.65 -7.81 22.12
N GLU A 67 -39.03 -7.05 21.10
CA GLU A 67 -38.17 -6.19 20.31
C GLU A 67 -37.33 -5.34 21.27
N GLN A 68 -36.03 -5.66 21.33
CA GLN A 68 -35.21 -5.32 22.49
C GLN A 68 -34.77 -3.87 22.34
N VAL A 69 -35.61 -2.96 22.86
CA VAL A 69 -35.45 -1.51 22.75
C VAL A 69 -34.00 -1.13 23.03
N ALA A 70 -33.32 -0.59 22.03
CA ALA A 70 -31.94 -0.14 22.14
C ALA A 70 -31.86 0.91 23.25
N THR A 71 -30.84 0.81 24.10
CA THR A 71 -30.61 1.79 25.17
C THR A 71 -29.15 2.16 25.28
N TRP A 72 -28.87 3.25 25.97
CA TRP A 72 -27.51 3.74 26.19
C TRP A 72 -26.63 2.67 26.88
N ASN A 73 -26.97 2.26 28.10
CA ASN A 73 -26.15 1.35 28.90
C ASN A 73 -26.01 -0.04 28.24
N ALA A 74 -27.06 -0.55 27.60
CA ALA A 74 -27.11 -1.94 27.11
C ALA A 74 -26.83 -2.13 25.61
N THR A 75 -26.64 -1.05 24.82
CA THR A 75 -26.54 -1.17 23.36
C THR A 75 -25.66 -0.08 22.75
N ILE A 76 -26.02 1.19 22.92
CA ILE A 76 -25.43 2.29 22.15
C ILE A 76 -24.09 2.76 22.72
N GLY A 77 -23.97 2.86 24.05
CA GLY A 77 -22.71 3.20 24.71
C GLY A 77 -21.60 2.20 24.42
N PRO A 78 -21.82 0.88 24.58
CA PRO A 78 -20.85 -0.15 24.21
C PRO A 78 -20.44 -0.09 22.73
N PHE A 79 -21.40 0.11 21.82
CA PHE A 79 -21.12 0.25 20.38
C PHE A 79 -20.24 1.46 20.07
N LEU A 80 -20.55 2.64 20.64
CA LEU A 80 -19.75 3.84 20.40
C LEU A 80 -18.37 3.78 21.06
N ALA A 81 -18.24 3.09 22.20
CA ALA A 81 -16.95 2.86 22.86
C ALA A 81 -16.00 1.97 22.04
N ASP A 82 -16.55 0.96 21.36
CA ASP A 82 -15.83 0.04 20.48
C ASP A 82 -15.52 0.68 19.11
N ALA A 83 -16.56 1.10 18.38
CA ALA A 83 -16.43 1.55 16.99
C ALA A 83 -15.93 2.99 16.83
N CYS A 84 -16.08 3.85 17.84
CA CYS A 84 -15.70 5.26 17.77
C CYS A 84 -14.76 5.72 18.89
N GLY A 85 -14.68 4.98 20.01
CA GLY A 85 -14.01 5.41 21.24
C GLY A 85 -12.52 5.67 21.09
N ALA A 86 -11.84 4.98 20.17
CA ALA A 86 -10.41 5.18 19.87
C ALA A 86 -10.06 6.61 19.40
N CYS A 87 -11.02 7.35 18.84
CA CYS A 87 -10.85 8.76 18.46
C CYS A 87 -11.75 9.69 19.29
N HIS A 88 -13.01 9.30 19.53
CA HIS A 88 -14.03 10.10 20.20
C HIS A 88 -14.06 9.86 21.72
N HIS A 89 -12.90 10.00 22.38
CA HIS A 89 -12.76 10.03 23.83
C HIS A 89 -12.28 11.42 24.31
N PRO A 90 -12.40 11.76 25.61
CA PRO A 90 -11.82 12.99 26.15
C PRO A 90 -10.29 13.01 25.92
N GLY A 91 -9.81 14.00 25.16
CA GLY A 91 -8.40 14.12 24.78
C GLY A 91 -7.96 13.28 23.58
N GLY A 92 -8.88 12.62 22.88
CA GLY A 92 -8.60 11.95 21.61
C GLY A 92 -8.56 12.90 20.41
N SER A 93 -8.30 12.36 19.22
CA SER A 93 -8.29 13.10 17.96
C SER A 93 -9.68 13.58 17.51
N GLY A 94 -10.76 12.98 18.04
CA GLY A 94 -12.13 13.42 17.82
C GLY A 94 -12.44 14.70 18.61
N GLN A 95 -12.95 15.72 17.92
CA GLN A 95 -13.25 17.05 18.49
C GLN A 95 -14.32 17.07 19.62
N PHE A 96 -14.96 15.92 19.89
CA PHE A 96 -15.96 15.69 20.93
C PHE A 96 -15.98 14.21 21.33
N SER A 97 -16.42 13.91 22.55
CA SER A 97 -16.55 12.54 23.03
C SER A 97 -17.87 11.91 22.60
N LEU A 98 -17.85 10.59 22.34
CA LEU A 98 -19.04 9.76 22.13
C LEU A 98 -19.25 8.74 23.26
N LEU A 99 -18.48 8.85 24.35
CA LEU A 99 -18.50 7.94 25.50
C LEU A 99 -19.44 8.37 26.64
N GLU A 100 -20.04 9.55 26.52
CA GLU A 100 -21.00 10.14 27.47
C GLU A 100 -22.38 10.27 26.81
N HIS A 101 -23.44 9.88 27.53
CA HIS A 101 -24.82 9.91 27.02
C HIS A 101 -25.22 11.28 26.45
N GLU A 102 -24.98 12.35 27.20
CA GLU A 102 -25.41 13.70 26.80
C GLU A 102 -24.71 14.17 25.51
N GLN A 103 -23.43 13.81 25.33
CA GLN A 103 -22.68 14.13 24.10
C GLN A 103 -23.11 13.23 22.92
N ALA A 104 -23.28 11.93 23.16
CA ALA A 104 -23.76 10.99 22.14
C ALA A 104 -25.17 11.34 21.63
N VAL A 105 -26.03 11.89 22.48
CA VAL A 105 -27.34 12.44 22.06
C VAL A 105 -27.20 13.75 21.28
N ALA A 106 -26.31 14.66 21.71
CA ALA A 106 -26.10 15.95 21.05
C ALA A 106 -25.51 15.80 19.63
N PHE A 107 -24.55 14.89 19.44
CA PHE A 107 -23.88 14.65 18.17
C PHE A 107 -24.49 13.50 17.35
N GLY A 108 -25.31 12.65 17.95
CA GLY A 108 -25.91 11.46 17.33
C GLY A 108 -26.54 11.68 15.93
N PRO A 109 -27.32 12.75 15.67
CA PRO A 109 -27.84 13.04 14.34
C PRO A 109 -26.76 13.29 13.28
N ALA A 110 -25.61 13.86 13.66
CA ALA A 110 -24.46 14.02 12.77
C ALA A 110 -23.69 12.69 12.60
N SER A 111 -23.53 11.93 13.68
CA SER A 111 -22.94 10.57 13.66
C SER A 111 -23.69 9.63 12.72
N VAL A 112 -25.04 9.62 12.78
CA VAL A 112 -25.90 8.84 11.86
C VAL A 112 -25.60 9.17 10.39
N VAL A 113 -25.46 10.45 10.04
CA VAL A 113 -25.13 10.86 8.66
C VAL A 113 -23.71 10.44 8.29
N ALA A 114 -22.73 10.64 9.18
CA ALA A 114 -21.34 10.22 8.93
C ALA A 114 -21.18 8.70 8.77
N ILE A 115 -21.93 7.90 9.52
CA ILE A 115 -21.96 6.43 9.38
C ILE A 115 -22.66 6.03 8.09
N ARG A 116 -23.83 6.61 7.79
CA ARG A 116 -24.58 6.32 6.55
C ARG A 116 -23.78 6.65 5.28
N ASP A 117 -22.98 7.70 5.32
CA ASP A 117 -22.09 8.09 4.22
C ASP A 117 -20.80 7.23 4.15
N ARG A 118 -20.59 6.27 5.07
CA ARG A 118 -19.31 5.58 5.33
C ARG A 118 -18.12 6.55 5.47
N ARG A 119 -18.30 7.69 6.15
CA ARG A 119 -17.23 8.64 6.52
C ARG A 119 -16.69 8.39 7.94
N MET A 120 -17.50 7.79 8.81
CA MET A 120 -17.11 7.41 10.17
C MET A 120 -17.72 6.05 10.57
N PRO A 121 -17.00 5.19 11.32
CA PRO A 121 -15.56 5.24 11.50
C PRO A 121 -14.83 5.08 10.15
N PRO A 122 -13.59 5.56 9.99
CA PRO A 122 -12.98 5.65 8.67
C PRO A 122 -12.57 4.26 8.13
N TRP A 123 -13.20 3.86 7.04
CA TRP A 123 -12.85 2.64 6.30
C TRP A 123 -13.17 2.79 4.80
N PRO A 124 -12.26 3.40 4.01
CA PRO A 124 -12.47 3.63 2.58
C PRO A 124 -12.59 2.36 1.72
N ALA A 125 -11.90 1.27 2.10
CA ALA A 125 -11.91 0.02 1.34
C ALA A 125 -13.26 -0.73 1.42
N ASP A 126 -13.74 -1.27 0.31
CA ASP A 126 -15.01 -1.98 0.26
C ASP A 126 -14.89 -3.41 0.84
N PRO A 127 -15.61 -3.75 1.94
CA PRO A 127 -15.55 -5.09 2.54
C PRO A 127 -16.02 -6.22 1.60
N ASP A 128 -16.82 -5.90 0.58
CA ASP A 128 -17.25 -6.89 -0.43
C ASP A 128 -16.10 -7.30 -1.39
N CYS A 129 -14.97 -6.58 -1.40
CA CYS A 129 -13.76 -6.95 -2.16
C CYS A 129 -12.95 -8.05 -1.45
N ARG A 130 -12.64 -7.84 -0.15
CA ARG A 130 -11.77 -8.71 0.65
C ARG A 130 -12.00 -8.52 2.15
N THR A 131 -11.86 -9.60 2.91
CA THR A 131 -11.79 -9.55 4.38
C THR A 131 -10.39 -9.13 4.84
N PHE A 132 -10.33 -8.10 5.67
CA PHE A 132 -9.14 -7.57 6.31
C PHE A 132 -9.28 -7.67 7.85
N GLU A 133 -8.18 -7.56 8.58
CA GLU A 133 -8.20 -7.42 10.03
C GLU A 133 -8.72 -6.02 10.43
N HIS A 134 -9.25 -5.90 11.65
CA HIS A 134 -9.74 -4.64 12.23
C HIS A 134 -10.73 -3.81 11.38
N GLN A 135 -11.50 -4.44 10.47
CA GLN A 135 -12.47 -3.77 9.58
C GLN A 135 -13.46 -2.86 10.33
N ARG A 136 -13.30 -1.54 10.17
CA ARG A 136 -14.15 -0.51 10.80
C ARG A 136 -15.43 -0.24 10.00
N VAL A 137 -16.24 -1.29 9.78
CA VAL A 137 -17.50 -1.20 9.03
C VAL A 137 -18.70 -1.37 9.98
N VAL A 138 -19.55 -0.35 10.08
CA VAL A 138 -20.78 -0.42 10.91
C VAL A 138 -21.89 -1.14 10.12
N PRO A 139 -22.46 -2.24 10.65
CA PRO A 139 -23.56 -2.94 9.99
C PRO A 139 -24.83 -2.06 9.85
N PRO A 140 -25.62 -2.21 8.78
CA PRO A 140 -26.87 -1.45 8.59
C PRO A 140 -27.87 -1.59 9.74
N GLU A 141 -27.93 -2.77 10.36
CA GLU A 141 -28.73 -3.04 11.55
C GLU A 141 -28.25 -2.27 12.78
N THR A 142 -26.94 -2.09 12.96
CA THR A 142 -26.35 -1.30 14.06
C THR A 142 -26.62 0.18 13.87
N LEU A 143 -26.54 0.69 12.64
CA LEU A 143 -26.98 2.04 12.30
C LEU A 143 -28.48 2.22 12.59
N ALA A 144 -29.33 1.25 12.22
CA ALA A 144 -30.77 1.30 12.50
C ALA A 144 -31.07 1.30 14.02
N LEU A 145 -30.29 0.59 14.84
CA LEU A 145 -30.41 0.66 16.31
C LEU A 145 -30.08 2.04 16.86
N LEU A 146 -29.03 2.71 16.34
CA LEU A 146 -28.69 4.09 16.70
C LEU A 146 -29.78 5.09 16.27
N GLU A 147 -30.31 4.95 15.04
CA GLU A 147 -31.39 5.79 14.51
C GLU A 147 -32.69 5.65 15.33
N ASN A 148 -33.09 4.42 15.66
CA ASN A 148 -34.27 4.14 16.47
C ASN A 148 -34.09 4.64 17.92
N TRP A 149 -32.93 4.42 18.53
CA TRP A 149 -32.63 4.93 19.87
C TRP A 149 -32.76 6.46 19.95
N LEU A 150 -32.22 7.20 18.95
CA LEU A 150 -32.40 8.65 18.87
C LEU A 150 -33.87 9.04 18.69
N ALA A 151 -34.63 8.33 17.85
CA ALA A 151 -36.05 8.58 17.60
C ALA A 151 -36.93 8.34 18.85
N ASP A 152 -36.61 7.34 19.66
CA ASP A 152 -37.28 7.01 20.93
C ASP A 152 -36.90 7.96 22.09
N GLY A 153 -36.14 9.00 21.82
CA GLY A 153 -35.72 9.99 22.83
C GLY A 153 -34.48 9.57 23.64
N ALA A 154 -33.63 8.73 23.05
CA ALA A 154 -32.36 8.26 23.59
C ALA A 154 -32.43 7.61 24.98
N PRO A 155 -33.29 6.59 25.19
CA PRO A 155 -33.49 5.96 26.49
C PRO A 155 -32.19 5.40 27.09
N VAL A 156 -32.01 5.63 28.40
CA VAL A 156 -30.76 5.31 29.11
C VAL A 156 -30.59 3.81 29.37
N GLY A 157 -31.68 3.08 29.66
CA GLY A 157 -31.61 1.65 30.03
C GLY A 157 -31.30 1.38 31.51
N GLY A 158 -31.28 2.40 32.35
CA GLY A 158 -31.03 2.30 33.78
C GLY A 158 -31.49 3.56 34.55
N PRO A 159 -31.26 3.61 35.87
CA PRO A 159 -31.53 4.80 36.69
C PRO A 159 -30.48 5.92 36.50
N VAL A 160 -29.33 5.59 35.91
CA VAL A 160 -28.18 6.47 35.68
C VAL A 160 -27.54 6.04 34.35
N ALA A 161 -27.09 7.01 33.56
CA ALA A 161 -26.31 6.73 32.36
C ALA A 161 -24.88 6.31 32.74
N GLU A 162 -24.42 5.19 32.19
CA GLU A 162 -23.02 4.79 32.32
C GLU A 162 -22.12 5.72 31.49
N VAL A 163 -20.89 5.97 31.95
CA VAL A 163 -19.84 6.56 31.11
C VAL A 163 -18.96 5.39 30.69
N PHE A 164 -18.70 5.29 29.39
CA PHE A 164 -17.87 4.22 28.85
C PHE A 164 -16.41 4.68 28.79
N GLU A 165 -15.49 3.74 28.93
CA GLU A 165 -14.09 3.96 28.58
C GLU A 165 -13.88 3.55 27.11
N PRO A 166 -12.90 4.12 26.38
CA PRO A 166 -12.57 3.62 25.05
C PRO A 166 -12.12 2.15 25.13
N ALA A 167 -12.28 1.40 24.04
CA ALA A 167 -11.68 0.07 23.92
C ALA A 167 -10.17 0.16 24.26
N ALA A 168 -9.71 -0.70 25.16
CA ALA A 168 -8.33 -0.67 25.64
C ALA A 168 -7.37 -0.97 24.48
N LEU A 169 -6.56 0.02 24.10
CA LEU A 169 -5.54 -0.12 23.07
C LEU A 169 -4.54 -1.21 23.48
N GLU A 170 -4.23 -2.13 22.57
CA GLU A 170 -3.41 -3.29 22.90
C GLU A 170 -1.92 -2.94 22.94
N GLU A 171 -1.39 -2.67 24.13
CA GLU A 171 0.02 -2.30 24.32
C GLU A 171 1.00 -3.38 23.79
N ILE A 172 2.04 -2.94 23.08
CA ILE A 172 3.19 -3.80 22.75
C ILE A 172 4.17 -3.88 23.93
N ARG A 173 4.98 -4.94 23.97
CA ARG A 173 6.18 -4.93 24.81
C ARG A 173 7.20 -4.00 24.16
N VAL A 174 7.53 -2.89 24.82
CA VAL A 174 8.51 -1.92 24.31
C VAL A 174 9.91 -2.36 24.72
N ASP A 175 10.67 -2.93 23.78
CA ASP A 175 12.06 -3.31 23.97
C ASP A 175 13.01 -2.20 23.53
N LEU A 176 12.63 -1.42 22.51
CA LEU A 176 13.37 -0.24 22.03
C LEU A 176 12.41 0.92 21.73
N THR A 177 12.83 2.14 22.05
CA THR A 177 12.17 3.39 21.64
C THR A 177 13.17 4.21 20.84
N ALA A 178 12.84 4.53 19.60
CA ALA A 178 13.53 5.52 18.79
C ALA A 178 12.79 6.85 18.89
N ALA A 179 13.51 7.96 19.07
CA ALA A 179 12.92 9.27 19.32
C ALA A 179 13.46 10.35 18.37
N MET A 180 12.65 11.39 18.14
CA MET A 180 13.12 12.65 17.58
C MET A 180 14.19 13.26 18.51
N PRO A 181 15.40 13.57 18.02
CA PRO A 181 16.50 14.04 18.88
C PRO A 181 16.29 15.46 19.42
N VAL A 182 15.41 16.26 18.80
CA VAL A 182 15.06 17.63 19.16
C VAL A 182 13.57 17.84 18.89
N ALA A 183 12.88 18.58 19.75
CA ALA A 183 11.48 18.93 19.54
C ALA A 183 11.30 19.85 18.32
N TYR A 184 10.27 19.61 17.53
CA TYR A 184 9.94 20.41 16.35
C TYR A 184 8.60 21.15 16.54
N THR A 185 8.39 22.32 15.92
CA THR A 185 7.09 23.00 15.96
C THR A 185 6.76 23.48 14.56
N PRO A 186 5.69 22.94 13.92
CA PRO A 186 5.39 23.23 12.54
C PRO A 186 4.94 24.70 12.32
N PRO A 187 5.22 25.27 11.14
CA PRO A 187 5.01 26.69 10.88
C PRO A 187 3.52 27.07 10.81
N ALA A 188 3.06 27.92 11.72
CA ALA A 188 1.68 28.43 11.81
C ALA A 188 1.17 29.26 10.61
N ALA A 189 1.95 29.35 9.52
CA ALA A 189 1.62 30.09 8.30
C ALA A 189 1.34 29.17 7.09
N GLU A 190 1.64 27.88 7.21
CA GLU A 190 1.41 26.85 6.20
C GLU A 190 0.17 26.02 6.58
N THR A 191 -0.35 25.21 5.66
CA THR A 191 -1.54 24.36 5.88
C THR A 191 -1.16 22.92 6.26
N ASP A 192 -0.03 22.47 5.73
CA ASP A 192 0.51 21.13 5.79
C ASP A 192 2.05 21.27 5.78
N ASP A 193 2.75 20.57 6.67
CA ASP A 193 4.23 20.51 6.69
C ASP A 193 4.70 19.05 6.72
N TYR A 194 5.64 18.70 5.86
CA TYR A 194 6.14 17.34 5.65
C TYR A 194 7.64 17.28 5.93
N ARG A 195 8.01 16.72 7.08
CA ARG A 195 9.36 16.86 7.63
C ARG A 195 9.95 15.55 8.15
N CYS A 196 11.21 15.32 7.83
CA CYS A 196 11.94 14.10 8.16
C CYS A 196 12.91 14.32 9.31
N PHE A 197 12.90 13.39 10.25
CA PHE A 197 13.77 13.37 11.40
C PHE A 197 14.59 12.07 11.41
N LEU A 198 15.91 12.20 11.32
CA LEU A 198 16.82 11.10 11.67
C LEU A 198 16.71 10.83 13.16
N MET A 199 16.23 9.64 13.52
CA MET A 199 16.01 9.26 14.90
C MET A 199 17.35 9.00 15.63
N ASP A 200 17.31 9.02 16.95
CA ASP A 200 18.46 8.82 17.83
C ASP A 200 19.11 7.42 17.79
N SER A 201 18.42 6.44 17.18
CA SER A 201 18.84 5.04 17.12
C SER A 201 19.77 4.74 15.93
N LEU A 202 20.88 4.05 16.22
CA LEU A 202 21.80 3.42 15.27
C LEU A 202 21.88 1.91 15.60
N PHE A 203 21.76 1.07 14.58
CA PHE A 203 21.66 -0.38 14.77
C PHE A 203 23.01 -1.03 14.43
N GLU A 204 23.81 -1.35 15.45
CA GLU A 204 25.15 -1.96 15.26
C GLU A 204 25.07 -3.42 14.75
N GLU A 205 23.93 -4.08 14.91
CA GLU A 205 23.65 -5.44 14.46
C GLU A 205 22.25 -5.57 13.83
N ASP A 206 22.04 -6.63 13.04
CA ASP A 206 20.77 -6.93 12.38
C ASP A 206 19.65 -7.12 13.40
N THR A 207 18.66 -6.23 13.35
CA THR A 207 17.61 -6.10 14.37
C THR A 207 16.25 -6.50 13.81
N TRP A 208 15.54 -7.32 14.58
CA TRP A 208 14.30 -8.00 14.19
C TRP A 208 13.12 -7.44 14.99
N ILE A 209 12.10 -6.91 14.32
CA ILE A 209 10.93 -6.28 14.94
C ILE A 209 9.70 -7.15 14.70
N GLU A 210 8.99 -7.52 15.77
CA GLU A 210 7.76 -8.34 15.74
C GLU A 210 6.46 -7.53 15.95
N ALA A 211 6.53 -6.33 16.55
CA ALA A 211 5.42 -5.38 16.64
C ALA A 211 5.91 -3.94 16.79
N THR A 212 5.07 -2.97 16.42
CA THR A 212 5.40 -1.53 16.42
C THR A 212 4.25 -0.64 16.88
N GLN A 213 4.57 0.52 17.46
CA GLN A 213 3.61 1.60 17.67
C GLN A 213 4.28 2.97 17.53
N VAL A 214 3.51 3.95 17.07
CA VAL A 214 3.89 5.37 17.07
C VAL A 214 3.07 6.07 18.15
N LEU A 215 3.74 6.89 18.97
CA LEU A 215 3.07 7.77 19.92
C LEU A 215 3.33 9.22 19.47
N PRO A 216 2.32 9.95 18.95
CA PRO A 216 2.49 11.34 18.52
C PRO A 216 2.78 12.23 19.73
N GLY A 217 3.72 13.17 19.59
CA GLY A 217 4.05 14.12 20.67
C GLY A 217 3.15 15.37 20.68
N SER A 218 2.46 15.67 19.58
CA SER A 218 1.55 16.81 19.42
C SER A 218 0.27 16.42 18.66
N PRO A 219 -0.85 17.15 18.87
CA PRO A 219 -2.09 16.93 18.14
C PRO A 219 -2.04 17.35 16.65
N GLN A 220 -0.99 18.03 16.19
CA GLN A 220 -0.81 18.33 14.77
C GLN A 220 -0.34 17.13 13.93
N VAL A 221 0.20 16.07 14.57
CA VAL A 221 0.73 14.89 13.88
C VAL A 221 -0.40 14.15 13.15
N HIS A 222 -0.46 14.31 11.82
CA HIS A 222 -1.56 13.83 10.99
C HIS A 222 -1.25 12.47 10.36
N HIS A 223 -0.02 12.26 9.91
CA HIS A 223 0.50 10.92 9.66
C HIS A 223 2.01 10.83 9.88
N VAL A 224 2.50 9.61 10.02
CA VAL A 224 3.92 9.28 10.21
C VAL A 224 4.27 8.09 9.32
N LEU A 225 5.33 8.21 8.50
CA LEU A 225 5.93 7.08 7.77
C LEU A 225 7.36 6.84 8.28
N LEU A 226 7.75 5.57 8.43
CA LEU A 226 9.00 5.17 9.05
C LEU A 226 9.82 4.27 8.13
N TYR A 227 11.12 4.55 8.03
CA TYR A 227 12.02 3.84 7.11
C TYR A 227 13.39 3.58 7.74
N ALA A 228 14.03 2.46 7.41
CA ALA A 228 15.44 2.23 7.66
C ALA A 228 16.27 2.77 6.47
N LEU A 229 17.10 3.77 6.74
CA LEU A 229 18.08 4.31 5.78
C LEU A 229 19.40 3.55 5.88
N SER A 230 20.00 3.25 4.73
CA SER A 230 21.37 2.74 4.63
C SER A 230 22.40 3.78 5.10
N PRO A 231 23.66 3.40 5.41
CA PRO A 231 24.69 4.36 5.79
C PRO A 231 24.88 5.51 4.78
N GLU A 232 24.79 5.22 3.49
CA GLU A 232 24.91 6.21 2.40
C GLU A 232 23.70 7.16 2.37
N GLN A 233 22.49 6.65 2.63
CA GLN A 233 21.28 7.46 2.75
C GLN A 233 21.26 8.31 4.03
N VAL A 234 21.89 7.84 5.12
CA VAL A 234 22.11 8.63 6.33
C VAL A 234 23.01 9.83 6.05
N GLU A 235 24.10 9.68 5.28
CA GLU A 235 24.96 10.82 4.91
C GLU A 235 24.18 11.90 4.12
N LEU A 236 23.26 11.50 3.23
CA LEU A 236 22.38 12.43 2.51
C LEU A 236 21.40 13.15 3.45
N ALA A 237 20.76 12.41 4.36
CA ALA A 237 19.80 12.95 5.32
C ALA A 237 20.48 13.87 6.37
N GLU A 238 21.69 13.55 6.82
CA GLU A 238 22.48 14.42 7.70
C GLU A 238 22.94 15.69 6.99
N ALA A 239 23.34 15.60 5.71
CA ALA A 239 23.67 16.77 4.91
C ALA A 239 22.48 17.71 4.74
N ALA A 240 21.29 17.20 4.37
CA ALA A 240 20.07 18.01 4.25
C ALA A 240 19.65 18.63 5.60
N THR A 241 19.72 17.87 6.70
CA THR A 241 19.46 18.41 8.06
C THR A 241 20.42 19.54 8.42
N ALA A 242 21.66 19.52 7.92
CA ALA A 242 22.67 20.54 8.20
C ALA A 242 22.54 21.82 7.37
N GLU A 243 21.67 21.84 6.34
CA GLU A 243 21.34 23.06 5.56
C GLU A 243 20.14 23.82 6.15
N GLU A 244 19.39 23.22 7.08
CA GLU A 244 18.15 23.77 7.65
C GLU A 244 18.36 24.53 8.98
N ASP A 245 17.68 25.68 9.14
CA ASP A 245 17.66 26.46 10.39
C ASP A 245 16.75 25.83 11.49
N THR A 246 16.04 24.73 11.19
CA THR A 246 15.12 24.05 12.14
C THR A 246 15.29 22.52 12.09
N PRO A 247 15.00 21.77 13.17
CA PRO A 247 15.28 20.33 13.26
C PRO A 247 14.67 19.51 12.11
N GLY A 248 15.41 18.53 11.59
CA GLY A 248 14.97 17.71 10.43
C GLY A 248 15.09 18.44 9.09
N TYR A 249 14.53 17.87 8.02
CA TYR A 249 14.52 18.45 6.67
C TYR A 249 13.17 18.26 5.96
N PRO A 250 12.76 19.16 5.03
CA PRO A 250 11.56 18.98 4.22
C PRO A 250 11.66 17.73 3.35
N CYS A 251 10.62 16.89 3.33
CA CYS A 251 10.65 15.60 2.64
C CYS A 251 9.24 15.13 2.21
N PHE A 252 8.60 15.83 1.26
CA PHE A 252 7.22 15.51 0.89
C PHE A 252 7.09 14.13 0.21
N GLY A 253 7.81 13.89 -0.88
CA GLY A 253 7.62 12.70 -1.74
C GLY A 253 8.16 11.38 -1.17
N GLY A 254 8.88 11.41 -0.05
CA GLY A 254 9.49 10.23 0.53
C GLY A 254 10.54 10.57 1.59
N PRO A 255 11.23 9.55 2.14
CA PRO A 255 12.20 9.71 3.23
C PRO A 255 13.52 10.39 2.84
N LEU A 256 13.85 10.50 1.55
CA LEU A 256 15.10 11.08 1.08
C LEU A 256 14.94 12.57 0.71
N PRO A 257 16.01 13.39 0.79
CA PRO A 257 15.93 14.80 0.40
C PRO A 257 15.59 14.96 -1.09
N SER A 258 14.72 15.93 -1.42
CA SER A 258 14.30 16.19 -2.80
C SER A 258 15.49 16.43 -3.75
N GLY A 259 15.45 15.80 -4.93
CA GLY A 259 16.57 15.75 -5.86
C GLY A 259 17.45 14.50 -5.74
N ALA A 260 17.32 13.71 -4.66
CA ALA A 260 17.92 12.37 -4.59
C ALA A 260 17.25 11.38 -5.55
N ASP A 261 15.93 11.49 -5.74
CA ASP A 261 15.11 10.53 -6.50
C ASP A 261 14.79 10.96 -7.95
N ASP A 262 15.30 12.12 -8.40
CA ASP A 262 15.11 12.67 -9.75
C ASP A 262 15.90 11.93 -10.85
N GLY A 263 16.73 10.95 -10.48
CA GLY A 263 17.51 10.16 -11.43
C GLY A 263 16.64 9.11 -12.14
N PRO A 264 16.69 8.96 -13.48
CA PRO A 264 15.93 7.95 -14.24
C PRO A 264 16.41 6.50 -14.02
N ALA A 265 17.14 6.26 -12.93
CA ALA A 265 17.67 4.98 -12.47
C ALA A 265 17.74 4.87 -10.92
N ASN A 266 17.33 5.91 -10.16
CA ASN A 266 17.25 5.80 -8.70
C ASN A 266 15.90 5.16 -8.33
N PHE A 267 15.95 3.85 -8.08
CA PHE A 267 14.82 3.03 -7.62
C PHE A 267 15.01 2.56 -6.16
N THR A 268 16.03 3.08 -5.47
CA THR A 268 16.50 2.67 -4.14
C THR A 268 15.58 3.16 -3.02
N VAL A 269 14.34 2.67 -3.00
CA VAL A 269 13.35 2.99 -1.96
C VAL A 269 13.81 2.39 -0.62
N PRO A 270 14.00 3.21 0.45
CA PRO A 270 14.41 2.69 1.75
C PRO A 270 13.41 1.69 2.34
N THR A 271 13.88 0.79 3.21
CA THR A 271 13.01 -0.26 3.78
C THR A 271 11.97 0.37 4.71
N GLN A 272 10.70 0.39 4.28
CA GLN A 272 9.60 0.93 5.08
C GLN A 272 9.29 0.00 6.26
N LEU A 273 9.36 0.55 7.47
CA LEU A 273 9.17 -0.13 8.75
C LEU A 273 7.76 0.00 9.30
N GLY A 274 6.96 0.92 8.75
CA GLY A 274 5.57 1.11 9.13
C GLY A 274 5.01 2.47 8.76
N ALA A 275 3.75 2.66 9.10
CA ALA A 275 2.99 3.89 8.96
C ALA A 275 2.06 4.06 10.17
N TRP A 276 1.64 5.29 10.45
CA TRP A 276 0.62 5.59 11.45
C TRP A 276 -0.25 6.77 11.02
N VAL A 277 -1.55 6.67 11.30
CA VAL A 277 -2.52 7.77 11.25
C VAL A 277 -3.41 7.72 12.51
N PRO A 278 -4.07 8.82 12.92
CA PRO A 278 -4.93 8.86 14.09
C PRO A 278 -5.94 7.70 14.16
N GLY A 279 -5.95 6.98 15.30
CA GLY A 279 -6.84 5.85 15.53
C GLY A 279 -6.40 4.51 14.92
N VAL A 280 -5.16 4.41 14.43
CA VAL A 280 -4.50 3.13 14.12
C VAL A 280 -3.99 2.49 15.43
N LEU A 281 -4.24 1.18 15.59
CA LEU A 281 -3.74 0.38 16.70
C LEU A 281 -2.25 0.02 16.51
N PRO A 282 -1.52 -0.38 17.56
CA PRO A 282 -0.19 -0.97 17.41
C PRO A 282 -0.18 -2.15 16.43
N ALA A 283 0.70 -2.08 15.43
CA ALA A 283 0.80 -3.12 14.42
C ALA A 283 1.56 -4.33 14.99
N ARG A 284 0.98 -5.52 14.88
CA ARG A 284 1.64 -6.79 15.21
C ARG A 284 1.84 -7.61 13.95
N LEU A 285 3.04 -8.17 13.77
CA LEU A 285 3.31 -9.05 12.65
C LEU A 285 2.82 -10.48 12.94
N PRO A 286 2.55 -11.29 11.91
CA PRO A 286 2.12 -12.68 12.07
C PRO A 286 3.15 -13.54 12.82
N ALA A 287 2.69 -14.65 13.39
CA ALA A 287 3.54 -15.55 14.18
C ALA A 287 4.82 -15.97 13.42
N ASP A 288 5.97 -15.82 14.10
CA ASP A 288 7.31 -16.05 13.57
C ASP A 288 7.69 -15.23 12.31
N THR A 289 7.07 -14.06 12.15
CA THR A 289 7.42 -13.04 11.14
C THR A 289 8.15 -11.87 11.78
N ALA A 290 9.05 -11.19 11.06
CA ALA A 290 9.63 -9.91 11.49
C ALA A 290 9.93 -8.96 10.33
N LEU A 291 9.92 -7.65 10.63
CA LEU A 291 10.66 -6.65 9.87
C LEU A 291 12.15 -6.73 10.25
N ARG A 292 13.04 -6.37 9.34
CA ARG A 292 14.50 -6.32 9.54
C ARG A 292 15.01 -4.89 9.40
N ILE A 293 15.77 -4.41 10.38
CA ILE A 293 16.70 -3.30 10.21
C ILE A 293 18.10 -3.90 10.09
N PRO A 294 18.79 -3.83 8.94
CA PRO A 294 20.13 -4.39 8.79
C PRO A 294 21.19 -3.57 9.57
N ARG A 295 22.33 -4.19 9.87
CA ARG A 295 23.48 -3.55 10.52
C ARG A 295 23.87 -2.22 9.84
N GLY A 296 24.28 -1.23 10.64
CA GLY A 296 24.69 0.10 10.22
C GLY A 296 23.57 1.07 9.81
N HIS A 297 22.31 0.61 9.72
CA HIS A 297 21.19 1.46 9.33
C HIS A 297 20.73 2.37 10.48
N ARG A 298 19.98 3.42 10.13
CA ARG A 298 19.26 4.28 11.10
C ARG A 298 17.81 4.46 10.66
N ILE A 299 16.93 4.76 11.62
CA ILE A 299 15.54 5.09 11.33
C ILE A 299 15.44 6.57 10.95
N VAL A 300 14.76 6.85 9.83
CA VAL A 300 14.17 8.16 9.56
C VAL A 300 12.67 8.08 9.75
N MET A 301 12.11 9.12 10.34
CA MET A 301 10.68 9.30 10.53
C MET A 301 10.23 10.54 9.74
N GLN A 302 9.44 10.32 8.69
CA GLN A 302 8.70 11.37 7.99
C GLN A 302 7.43 11.65 8.78
N VAL A 303 7.17 12.91 9.12
CA VAL A 303 5.96 13.36 9.80
C VAL A 303 5.24 14.39 8.93
N HIS A 304 3.94 14.20 8.75
CA HIS A 304 3.04 15.20 8.20
C HIS A 304 2.30 15.89 9.34
N TYR A 305 2.47 17.21 9.47
CA TYR A 305 1.78 18.07 10.42
C TYR A 305 0.62 18.80 9.74
N ASN A 306 -0.62 18.59 10.21
CA ASN A 306 -1.80 19.35 9.79
C ASN A 306 -1.95 20.60 10.66
N THR A 307 -1.40 21.72 10.19
CA THR A 307 -1.36 23.01 10.91
C THR A 307 -2.68 23.79 10.87
N LEU A 308 -3.71 23.28 10.16
CA LEU A 308 -5.08 23.79 10.28
C LEU A 308 -5.71 23.46 11.65
N THR A 309 -5.08 22.57 12.44
CA THR A 309 -5.59 22.10 13.74
C THR A 309 -4.86 22.71 14.94
N GLY A 310 -5.62 23.39 15.82
CA GLY A 310 -5.13 23.96 17.07
C GLY A 310 -4.25 25.20 16.91
N ASN A 311 -3.30 25.38 17.83
CA ASN A 311 -2.12 26.23 17.64
C ASN A 311 -0.92 25.28 17.59
N PRO A 312 0.12 25.52 16.76
CA PRO A 312 1.28 24.63 16.73
C PRO A 312 1.96 24.46 18.09
N GLU A 313 2.11 23.21 18.50
CA GLU A 313 2.77 22.81 19.74
C GLU A 313 4.09 22.08 19.44
N PRO A 314 5.06 22.02 20.37
CA PRO A 314 6.29 21.26 20.17
C PRO A 314 6.04 19.76 20.14
N ASP A 315 6.28 19.14 18.99
CA ASP A 315 6.22 17.69 18.79
C ASP A 315 7.53 17.00 19.21
N LEU A 316 7.37 15.80 19.77
CA LEU A 316 8.40 14.82 20.12
C LEU A 316 7.82 13.42 19.90
N THR A 317 7.33 13.16 18.69
CA THR A 317 6.82 11.84 18.30
C THR A 317 7.90 10.77 18.50
N VAL A 318 7.48 9.60 19.02
CA VAL A 318 8.37 8.45 19.25
C VAL A 318 7.84 7.19 18.57
N PHE A 319 8.77 6.35 18.12
CA PHE A 319 8.52 5.06 17.53
C PHE A 319 9.01 3.95 18.47
N GLN A 320 8.11 3.06 18.85
CA GLN A 320 8.36 2.00 19.82
C GLN A 320 8.28 0.63 19.12
N MET A 321 9.23 -0.24 19.45
CA MET A 321 9.41 -1.54 18.83
C MET A 321 9.44 -2.64 19.87
N GLN A 322 8.75 -3.73 19.54
CA GLN A 322 8.87 -5.04 20.15
C GLN A 322 9.87 -5.86 19.31
N LEU A 323 10.97 -6.28 19.92
CA LEU A 323 12.12 -6.91 19.24
C LEU A 323 12.20 -8.42 19.50
N ARG A 324 13.02 -9.16 18.74
CA ARG A 324 13.27 -10.59 19.01
C ARG A 324 14.75 -10.97 18.91
N ASP A 325 15.18 -11.83 19.84
CA ASP A 325 16.58 -12.26 20.02
C ASP A 325 17.13 -13.18 18.90
N SER A 326 16.27 -13.62 17.97
CA SER A 326 16.66 -14.50 16.85
C SER A 326 16.05 -14.01 15.55
N PRO A 327 16.68 -14.33 14.40
CA PRO A 327 16.02 -14.20 13.11
C PRO A 327 14.68 -14.96 13.07
N PRO A 328 13.73 -14.51 12.23
CA PRO A 328 12.42 -15.12 12.07
C PRO A 328 12.45 -16.34 11.15
N GLN A 329 11.33 -17.08 11.08
CA GLN A 329 11.07 -17.95 9.94
C GLN A 329 10.69 -17.14 8.68
N TRP A 330 10.03 -16.00 8.87
CA TRP A 330 9.50 -15.16 7.78
C TRP A 330 9.95 -13.69 7.88
N LEU A 331 10.34 -13.10 6.77
CA LEU A 331 10.43 -11.64 6.65
C LEU A 331 9.11 -11.04 6.20
N TRP A 332 8.78 -9.87 6.76
CA TRP A 332 7.92 -8.89 6.12
C TRP A 332 8.78 -7.91 5.31
N ARG A 333 8.39 -7.61 4.07
CA ARG A 333 8.96 -6.53 3.25
C ARG A 333 7.83 -5.76 2.57
N THR A 334 7.65 -4.49 2.92
CA THR A 334 6.70 -3.60 2.22
C THR A 334 7.31 -3.14 0.89
N ARG A 335 6.64 -3.41 -0.23
CA ARG A 335 7.12 -3.16 -1.59
C ARG A 335 6.18 -2.22 -2.35
N PRO A 336 6.66 -1.13 -2.98
CA PRO A 336 5.80 -0.21 -3.73
C PRO A 336 5.50 -0.72 -5.14
N LEU A 337 4.26 -0.54 -5.58
CA LEU A 337 3.80 -0.66 -6.96
C LEU A 337 3.34 0.73 -7.43
N ALA A 338 4.00 1.29 -8.44
CA ALA A 338 3.86 2.70 -8.84
C ALA A 338 3.58 2.86 -10.34
N GLN A 339 2.49 3.54 -10.71
CA GLN A 339 2.33 4.05 -12.08
C GLN A 339 2.88 5.48 -12.14
N ARG A 340 4.09 5.65 -12.70
CA ARG A 340 4.79 6.94 -12.78
C ARG A 340 4.52 7.74 -14.06
N ASP A 341 3.93 7.15 -15.10
CA ASP A 341 3.49 7.87 -16.31
C ASP A 341 2.08 8.46 -16.12
N LEU A 342 1.98 9.45 -15.23
CA LEU A 342 0.74 10.18 -14.94
C LEU A 342 0.62 11.44 -15.79
N ARG A 343 -0.59 11.66 -16.32
CA ARG A 343 -0.93 12.79 -17.17
C ARG A 343 -2.44 13.08 -17.11
N ILE A 344 -2.83 13.73 -16.01
CA ILE A 344 -4.21 14.10 -15.72
C ILE A 344 -4.50 15.46 -16.38
N GLU A 345 -5.33 15.48 -17.44
CA GLU A 345 -5.60 16.69 -18.20
C GLU A 345 -6.54 17.65 -17.44
N PRO A 346 -6.45 18.98 -17.66
CA PRO A 346 -7.31 19.96 -16.98
C PRO A 346 -8.79 19.75 -17.30
N GLY A 347 -9.63 19.60 -16.26
CA GLY A 347 -11.08 19.46 -16.41
C GLY A 347 -11.57 18.04 -16.72
N ASP A 348 -10.70 17.03 -16.65
CA ASP A 348 -11.09 15.62 -16.79
C ASP A 348 -11.72 15.09 -15.48
N PRO A 349 -12.99 14.65 -15.46
CA PRO A 349 -13.65 14.15 -14.26
C PRO A 349 -13.30 12.70 -13.89
N ALA A 350 -12.62 11.95 -14.76
CA ALA A 350 -12.33 10.54 -14.55
C ALA A 350 -11.09 10.09 -15.35
N SER A 351 -9.96 10.74 -15.11
CA SER A 351 -8.68 10.33 -15.70
C SER A 351 -8.23 9.01 -15.06
N GLU A 352 -8.10 7.95 -15.86
CA GLU A 352 -7.76 6.59 -15.41
C GLU A 352 -6.31 6.25 -15.78
N HIS A 353 -5.51 5.83 -14.80
CA HIS A 353 -4.12 5.41 -14.97
C HIS A 353 -3.90 4.03 -14.36
N THR A 354 -3.28 3.11 -15.12
CA THR A 354 -3.13 1.70 -14.74
C THR A 354 -1.70 1.22 -14.92
N ILE A 355 -1.18 0.40 -14.00
CA ILE A 355 0.02 -0.42 -14.18
C ILE A 355 -0.28 -1.89 -13.88
N THR A 356 0.38 -2.81 -14.57
CA THR A 356 0.31 -4.26 -14.29
C THR A 356 1.72 -4.84 -14.17
N VAL A 357 1.95 -5.66 -13.16
CA VAL A 357 3.24 -6.34 -12.91
C VAL A 357 3.02 -7.84 -12.70
N THR A 358 3.76 -8.66 -13.45
CA THR A 358 3.67 -10.13 -13.44
C THR A 358 4.67 -10.74 -12.46
N ASN A 359 4.27 -11.80 -11.74
CA ASN A 359 5.18 -12.63 -10.95
C ASN A 359 6.01 -13.53 -11.89
N HIS A 360 7.29 -13.17 -12.07
CA HIS A 360 8.29 -13.94 -12.85
C HIS A 360 9.31 -14.65 -11.95
N THR A 361 8.88 -15.10 -10.76
CA THR A 361 9.66 -16.00 -9.88
C THR A 361 9.22 -17.46 -10.04
N ASP A 362 9.97 -18.41 -9.48
CA ASP A 362 9.55 -19.83 -9.39
C ASP A 362 8.50 -20.10 -8.30
N THR A 363 8.16 -19.10 -7.48
CA THR A 363 7.42 -19.29 -6.23
C THR A 363 6.20 -18.37 -6.11
N PRO A 364 5.23 -18.72 -5.24
CA PRO A 364 4.08 -17.86 -4.98
C PRO A 364 4.50 -16.70 -4.07
N VAL A 365 4.24 -15.46 -4.50
CA VAL A 365 4.40 -14.28 -3.67
C VAL A 365 3.21 -14.21 -2.71
N LEU A 366 3.47 -14.08 -1.41
CA LEU A 366 2.44 -13.98 -0.37
C LEU A 366 2.26 -12.52 0.03
N LEU A 367 1.05 -12.00 -0.13
CA LEU A 367 0.66 -10.65 0.27
C LEU A 367 -0.14 -10.75 1.57
N ALA A 368 0.41 -10.18 2.64
CA ALA A 368 -0.22 -10.11 3.95
C ALA A 368 -0.88 -8.76 4.22
N SER A 369 -0.52 -7.71 3.48
CA SER A 369 -1.14 -6.38 3.59
C SER A 369 -1.17 -5.66 2.25
N VAL A 370 -2.07 -4.71 2.11
CA VAL A 370 -2.08 -3.72 1.02
C VAL A 370 -2.43 -2.34 1.57
N ALA A 371 -1.82 -1.30 1.01
CA ALA A 371 -2.21 0.09 1.22
C ALA A 371 -2.28 0.82 -0.12
N ALA A 372 -3.01 1.92 -0.17
CA ALA A 372 -3.14 2.79 -1.34
C ALA A 372 -2.65 4.21 -1.02
N HIS A 373 -2.16 4.91 -2.04
CA HIS A 373 -1.75 6.31 -1.94
C HIS A 373 -1.98 7.05 -3.27
N MET A 374 -2.70 8.17 -3.16
CA MET A 374 -2.91 9.22 -4.16
C MET A 374 -3.02 10.56 -3.41
N HIS A 375 -2.95 11.69 -4.11
CA HIS A 375 -3.11 13.01 -3.50
C HIS A 375 -4.59 13.49 -3.56
N THR A 376 -4.80 14.76 -3.88
CA THR A 376 -6.03 15.51 -3.60
C THR A 376 -7.01 15.61 -4.78
N LEU A 377 -6.66 15.07 -5.94
CA LEU A 377 -7.56 14.86 -7.09
C LEU A 377 -7.99 13.39 -7.22
N GLY A 378 -7.31 12.46 -6.54
CA GLY A 378 -7.68 11.04 -6.49
C GLY A 378 -9.15 10.85 -6.07
N SER A 379 -9.87 9.98 -6.77
CA SER A 379 -11.30 9.73 -6.57
C SER A 379 -11.65 8.26 -6.37
N ALA A 380 -10.89 7.33 -6.96
CA ALA A 380 -10.97 5.89 -6.66
C ALA A 380 -9.63 5.19 -6.96
N ILE A 381 -9.34 4.09 -6.25
CA ILE A 381 -8.12 3.29 -6.44
C ILE A 381 -8.41 1.81 -6.16
N ARG A 382 -7.94 0.93 -7.05
CA ARG A 382 -8.25 -0.51 -7.04
C ARG A 382 -7.02 -1.35 -7.37
N LEU A 383 -6.91 -2.49 -6.69
CA LEU A 383 -5.98 -3.56 -7.03
C LEU A 383 -6.72 -4.88 -7.32
N ASP A 384 -6.32 -5.53 -8.41
CA ASP A 384 -6.79 -6.86 -8.82
C ASP A 384 -5.59 -7.80 -9.00
N ILE A 385 -5.78 -9.08 -8.65
CA ILE A 385 -4.90 -10.17 -9.10
C ILE A 385 -5.53 -10.76 -10.36
N GLN A 386 -4.86 -10.59 -11.50
CA GLN A 386 -5.16 -11.31 -12.72
C GLN A 386 -4.47 -12.69 -12.67
N ARG A 387 -5.25 -13.76 -12.81
CA ARG A 387 -4.74 -15.13 -12.78
C ARG A 387 -4.25 -15.57 -14.15
N ALA A 388 -3.22 -16.41 -14.18
CA ALA A 388 -2.65 -16.96 -15.40
C ALA A 388 -3.65 -17.78 -16.26
N ASP A 389 -4.78 -18.21 -15.70
CA ASP A 389 -5.87 -18.88 -16.42
C ASP A 389 -6.92 -17.92 -17.02
N GLY A 390 -6.78 -16.61 -16.79
CA GLY A 390 -7.69 -15.56 -17.24
C GLY A 390 -8.86 -15.28 -16.28
N SER A 391 -8.89 -15.88 -15.09
CA SER A 391 -9.75 -15.43 -13.99
C SER A 391 -9.14 -14.23 -13.25
N GLY A 392 -9.90 -13.64 -12.32
CA GLY A 392 -9.46 -12.46 -11.56
C GLY A 392 -10.05 -12.42 -10.16
N GLU A 393 -9.30 -11.80 -9.24
CA GLU A 393 -9.62 -11.74 -7.81
C GLU A 393 -9.37 -10.33 -7.28
N CYS A 394 -10.33 -9.77 -6.54
CA CYS A 394 -10.19 -8.46 -5.92
C CYS A 394 -9.13 -8.51 -4.82
N LEU A 395 -8.13 -7.64 -4.89
CA LEU A 395 -7.12 -7.51 -3.83
C LEU A 395 -7.50 -6.36 -2.88
N MET A 396 -7.87 -5.20 -3.42
CA MET A 396 -8.43 -4.07 -2.68
C MET A 396 -9.25 -3.19 -3.64
N ASP A 397 -10.32 -2.57 -3.14
CA ASP A 397 -11.07 -1.54 -3.87
C ASP A 397 -11.42 -0.40 -2.91
N ILE A 398 -11.03 0.82 -3.25
CA ILE A 398 -11.44 2.05 -2.57
C ILE A 398 -12.26 2.86 -3.60
N PRO A 399 -13.59 2.66 -3.66
CA PRO A 399 -14.44 3.27 -4.69
C PRO A 399 -14.76 4.76 -4.43
N ARG A 400 -14.29 5.29 -3.31
CA ARG A 400 -14.26 6.73 -2.98
C ARG A 400 -12.98 6.99 -2.18
N TRP A 401 -11.98 7.56 -2.83
CA TRP A 401 -10.75 7.99 -2.18
C TRP A 401 -11.03 9.13 -1.19
N ASP A 402 -10.23 9.18 -0.13
CA ASP A 402 -10.21 10.27 0.84
C ASP A 402 -8.74 10.45 1.28
N PHE A 403 -8.17 11.62 0.99
CA PHE A 403 -6.75 11.90 1.18
C PHE A 403 -6.32 11.82 2.66
N ASP A 404 -7.24 12.03 3.59
CA ASP A 404 -6.98 11.96 5.03
C ASP A 404 -6.90 10.50 5.55
N TRP A 405 -7.39 9.51 4.81
CA TRP A 405 -7.56 8.12 5.28
C TRP A 405 -6.74 7.08 4.51
N GLN A 406 -5.43 7.31 4.47
CA GLN A 406 -4.44 6.44 3.83
C GLN A 406 -4.05 5.28 4.76
N LEU A 407 -4.91 4.27 4.81
CA LEU A 407 -4.77 3.11 5.71
C LEU A 407 -3.98 1.95 5.09
N PHE A 408 -3.36 1.15 5.95
CA PHE A 408 -2.93 -0.20 5.64
C PHE A 408 -4.06 -1.19 5.95
N TYR A 409 -4.21 -2.18 5.09
CA TYR A 409 -5.29 -3.18 5.13
C TYR A 409 -4.66 -4.57 5.23
N ASP A 410 -4.34 -4.96 6.46
CA ASP A 410 -3.76 -6.26 6.78
C ASP A 410 -4.79 -7.38 6.59
N MET A 411 -4.37 -8.51 6.05
CA MET A 411 -5.19 -9.70 5.82
C MET A 411 -4.94 -10.72 6.94
N PRO A 412 -5.98 -11.42 7.45
CA PRO A 412 -5.75 -12.47 8.45
C PRO A 412 -4.93 -13.63 7.84
N PRO A 413 -4.01 -14.27 8.60
CA PRO A 413 -3.02 -15.22 8.05
C PRO A 413 -3.57 -16.40 7.24
N GLU A 414 -4.79 -16.85 7.50
CA GLU A 414 -5.47 -17.88 6.70
C GLU A 414 -5.89 -17.41 5.30
N ASN A 415 -5.98 -16.09 5.06
CA ASN A 415 -6.52 -15.47 3.85
C ASN A 415 -5.51 -14.55 3.12
N PHE A 416 -4.21 -14.63 3.44
CA PHE A 416 -3.15 -13.95 2.69
C PHE A 416 -3.30 -14.18 1.19
N ALA A 417 -3.30 -13.10 0.42
CA ALA A 417 -3.40 -13.19 -1.04
C ALA A 417 -2.13 -13.86 -1.60
N ARG A 418 -2.33 -14.77 -2.55
CA ARG A 418 -1.25 -15.49 -3.23
C ARG A 418 -1.20 -15.03 -4.68
N VAL A 419 -0.03 -14.62 -5.15
CA VAL A 419 0.23 -14.36 -6.57
C VAL A 419 1.15 -15.48 -7.06
N GLU A 420 0.59 -16.48 -7.74
CA GLU A 420 1.35 -17.64 -8.22
C GLU A 420 2.22 -17.24 -9.43
N PRO A 421 3.24 -18.03 -9.82
CA PRO A 421 4.05 -17.75 -11.01
C PRO A 421 3.21 -17.56 -12.28
N GLY A 422 3.37 -16.42 -12.96
CA GLY A 422 2.59 -16.03 -14.13
C GLY A 422 1.26 -15.33 -13.83
N ASP A 423 0.83 -15.22 -12.57
CA ASP A 423 -0.22 -14.27 -12.17
C ASP A 423 0.36 -12.84 -12.16
N ALA A 424 -0.51 -11.84 -12.29
CA ALA A 424 -0.13 -10.43 -12.26
C ALA A 424 -0.99 -9.61 -11.29
N ILE A 425 -0.41 -8.57 -10.69
CA ILE A 425 -1.17 -7.54 -9.98
C ILE A 425 -1.38 -6.36 -10.92
N THR A 426 -2.63 -5.89 -11.01
CA THR A 426 -2.98 -4.62 -11.65
C THR A 426 -3.36 -3.60 -10.59
N LEU A 427 -2.77 -2.42 -10.67
CA LEU A 427 -3.15 -1.22 -9.92
C LEU A 427 -3.80 -0.23 -10.90
N THR A 428 -5.01 0.24 -10.59
CA THR A 428 -5.71 1.31 -11.32
C THR A 428 -6.04 2.46 -10.36
N CYS A 429 -5.68 3.67 -10.76
CA CYS A 429 -5.97 4.93 -10.07
C CYS A 429 -6.88 5.80 -10.95
N VAL A 430 -7.86 6.49 -10.34
CA VAL A 430 -8.82 7.37 -11.01
C VAL A 430 -8.80 8.75 -10.35
N TYR A 431 -8.81 9.81 -11.15
CA TYR A 431 -8.70 11.20 -10.71
C TYR A 431 -9.85 12.06 -11.25
N ASP A 432 -10.37 12.96 -10.42
CA ASP A 432 -11.28 14.05 -10.81
C ASP A 432 -10.52 15.38 -10.74
N ASN A 433 -10.22 15.95 -11.92
CA ASN A 433 -9.57 17.24 -12.13
C ASN A 433 -10.56 18.30 -12.65
N THR A 434 -11.85 18.19 -12.34
CA THR A 434 -12.85 19.24 -12.61
C THR A 434 -12.57 20.52 -11.82
N PRO A 435 -13.09 21.69 -12.26
CA PRO A 435 -13.14 22.90 -11.43
C PRO A 435 -13.80 22.65 -10.07
N GLU A 436 -14.83 21.80 -10.03
CA GLU A 436 -15.60 21.43 -8.84
C GLU A 436 -14.81 20.56 -7.83
N ASN A 437 -13.78 19.83 -8.25
CA ASN A 437 -12.89 19.09 -7.33
C ASN A 437 -11.58 19.83 -6.97
N GLN A 438 -11.28 20.99 -7.58
CA GLN A 438 -10.07 21.74 -7.24
C GLN A 438 -10.01 22.20 -5.77
N GLN A 439 -8.81 22.12 -5.21
CA GLN A 439 -8.52 22.56 -3.84
C GLN A 439 -8.71 24.07 -3.63
N ILE A 440 -8.96 24.47 -2.39
CA ILE A 440 -9.19 25.87 -1.99
C ILE A 440 -7.98 26.37 -1.19
N VAL A 441 -7.13 27.18 -1.82
CA VAL A 441 -5.91 27.74 -1.23
C VAL A 441 -6.12 29.21 -0.91
N ALA A 442 -5.81 29.64 0.31
CA ALA A 442 -6.02 31.00 0.82
C ALA A 442 -7.47 31.55 0.66
N GLY A 443 -8.46 30.67 0.51
CA GLY A 443 -9.87 31.01 0.29
C GLY A 443 -10.28 31.15 -1.18
N GLU A 444 -9.34 31.01 -2.13
CA GLU A 444 -9.64 30.95 -3.56
C GLU A 444 -9.53 29.49 -4.06
N ARG A 445 -10.51 29.07 -4.87
CA ARG A 445 -10.52 27.77 -5.53
C ARG A 445 -9.55 27.81 -6.70
N LEU A 446 -8.66 26.83 -6.81
CA LEU A 446 -7.71 26.74 -7.93
C LEU A 446 -8.46 26.50 -9.26
N GLU A 447 -7.84 26.90 -10.36
CA GLU A 447 -8.28 26.55 -11.72
C GLU A 447 -7.58 25.25 -12.15
N PRO A 448 -8.28 24.29 -12.79
CA PRO A 448 -7.66 23.04 -13.23
C PRO A 448 -6.43 23.25 -14.10
N ARG A 449 -5.39 22.48 -13.81
CA ARG A 449 -4.14 22.44 -14.58
C ARG A 449 -3.86 21.04 -15.10
N LEU A 450 -2.83 20.93 -15.94
CA LEU A 450 -2.19 19.64 -16.18
C LEU A 450 -1.52 19.19 -14.89
N VAL A 451 -1.83 17.98 -14.44
CA VAL A 451 -1.18 17.32 -13.31
C VAL A 451 -0.46 16.06 -13.81
N GLN A 452 0.67 15.74 -13.20
CA GLN A 452 1.55 14.63 -13.53
C GLN A 452 2.11 14.02 -12.24
N TRP A 453 2.95 12.99 -12.35
CA TRP A 453 3.69 12.50 -11.18
C TRP A 453 4.52 13.63 -10.60
N GLY A 454 4.34 13.89 -9.31
CA GLY A 454 5.10 14.88 -8.57
C GLY A 454 4.79 14.77 -7.08
N ASP A 455 5.71 15.27 -6.27
CA ASP A 455 5.72 14.96 -4.84
C ASP A 455 4.67 15.74 -4.05
N GLY A 456 4.48 17.04 -4.33
CA GLY A 456 3.65 17.91 -3.47
C GLY A 456 2.13 17.67 -3.58
N THR A 457 1.38 18.13 -2.57
CA THR A 457 -0.08 17.98 -2.38
C THR A 457 -0.98 18.32 -3.59
N LEU A 458 -0.47 19.16 -4.51
CA LEU A 458 -1.18 19.64 -5.69
C LEU A 458 -0.71 18.98 -7.00
N ASP A 459 0.37 18.21 -6.96
CA ASP A 459 0.70 17.19 -7.98
C ASP A 459 0.02 15.86 -7.58
N GLU A 460 0.26 14.75 -8.29
CA GLU A 460 -0.39 13.46 -8.00
C GLU A 460 0.55 12.25 -8.00
N MET A 461 0.10 11.18 -7.35
CA MET A 461 0.75 9.86 -7.38
C MET A 461 -0.27 8.75 -7.58
N CYS A 462 0.18 7.63 -8.16
CA CYS A 462 -0.58 6.38 -8.27
C CYS A 462 0.26 5.28 -7.64
N LEU A 463 0.02 5.03 -6.35
CA LEU A 463 0.81 4.12 -5.54
C LEU A 463 -0.06 3.10 -4.81
N ALA A 464 0.47 1.90 -4.72
CA ALA A 464 0.08 0.92 -3.71
C ALA A 464 1.31 0.38 -3.01
N TYR A 465 1.17 0.05 -1.74
CA TYR A 465 2.20 -0.64 -0.96
C TYR A 465 1.74 -2.07 -0.70
N LEU A 466 2.59 -3.04 -1.03
CA LEU A 466 2.33 -4.47 -0.89
C LEU A 466 3.13 -4.99 0.31
N GLY A 467 2.46 -5.39 1.38
CA GLY A 467 3.09 -6.08 2.50
C GLY A 467 3.38 -7.52 2.12
N VAL A 468 4.59 -7.80 1.65
CA VAL A 468 4.99 -9.14 1.17
C VAL A 468 5.63 -9.94 2.29
N ILE A 469 5.22 -11.19 2.45
CA ILE A 469 5.87 -12.16 3.33
C ILE A 469 6.67 -13.18 2.51
N SER A 470 7.94 -13.36 2.89
CA SER A 470 8.85 -14.35 2.31
C SER A 470 9.58 -15.13 3.40
N PRO A 471 10.11 -16.34 3.13
CA PRO A 471 11.03 -16.99 4.06
C PRO A 471 12.21 -16.07 4.40
N TRP A 472 12.74 -16.18 5.62
CA TRP A 472 14.07 -15.66 5.92
C TRP A 472 15.13 -16.67 5.48
N GLU A 473 16.13 -16.17 4.75
CA GLU A 473 17.34 -16.89 4.39
C GLU A 473 18.54 -16.00 4.76
N GLU A 474 19.62 -16.61 5.25
CA GLU A 474 20.82 -15.89 5.70
C GLU A 474 21.54 -15.25 4.50
N GLU A 475 21.36 -13.93 4.33
CA GLU A 475 21.98 -13.16 3.24
C GLU A 475 23.53 -13.22 3.32
N SER A 476 24.20 -13.17 2.17
CA SER A 476 25.65 -13.38 2.11
C SER A 476 26.46 -12.16 2.58
N ASP A 477 27.55 -12.39 3.32
CA ASP A 477 28.53 -11.37 3.76
C ASP A 477 29.34 -10.72 2.61
N ALA A 478 28.91 -10.86 1.33
CA ALA A 478 29.60 -10.25 0.20
C ALA A 478 29.30 -8.74 0.12
N ASP A 479 30.32 -7.91 0.30
CA ASP A 479 30.21 -6.45 0.24
C ASP A 479 29.81 -5.95 -1.17
N GLY A 480 28.86 -5.01 -1.24
CA GLY A 480 28.47 -4.27 -2.44
C GLY A 480 27.04 -4.53 -2.93
N PRO A 481 26.53 -3.75 -3.90
CA PRO A 481 25.13 -3.82 -4.35
C PRO A 481 24.63 -5.20 -4.79
N CYS A 482 25.50 -6.08 -5.29
CA CYS A 482 25.15 -7.45 -5.70
C CYS A 482 25.39 -8.51 -4.61
N GLY A 483 25.59 -8.13 -3.34
CA GLY A 483 25.91 -9.07 -2.25
C GLY A 483 24.91 -10.22 -2.06
N ALA A 484 23.63 -9.97 -2.31
CA ALA A 484 22.59 -11.01 -2.31
C ALA A 484 22.68 -11.96 -3.53
N ALA A 485 23.08 -11.44 -4.70
CA ALA A 485 23.25 -12.23 -5.93
C ALA A 485 24.59 -12.98 -6.00
N ALA A 486 25.62 -12.52 -5.28
CA ALA A 486 27.03 -12.89 -5.50
C ALA A 486 27.29 -14.41 -5.56
N ALA A 487 26.65 -15.20 -4.70
CA ALA A 487 26.80 -16.66 -4.69
C ALA A 487 26.24 -17.35 -5.95
N CYS A 488 25.22 -16.76 -6.60
CA CYS A 488 24.68 -17.22 -7.87
C CYS A 488 25.48 -16.64 -9.05
N ALA A 489 25.78 -15.34 -9.02
CA ALA A 489 26.57 -14.65 -10.04
C ALA A 489 27.93 -15.32 -10.29
N ASN A 490 28.65 -15.65 -9.20
CA ASN A 490 29.95 -16.31 -9.25
C ASN A 490 29.86 -17.82 -9.58
N ALA A 491 28.65 -18.36 -9.78
CA ALA A 491 28.40 -19.74 -10.22
C ALA A 491 27.98 -19.86 -11.70
N CYS A 492 27.71 -18.72 -12.37
CA CYS A 492 27.53 -18.65 -13.81
C CYS A 492 28.83 -18.94 -14.57
N ASP A 493 28.73 -19.23 -15.87
CA ASP A 493 29.85 -18.99 -16.78
C ASP A 493 30.11 -17.46 -16.75
N PRO A 494 31.33 -16.94 -16.46
CA PRO A 494 31.63 -15.50 -16.33
C PRO A 494 31.33 -14.64 -17.57
N PHE A 495 30.77 -15.27 -18.59
CA PHE A 495 30.66 -14.88 -19.96
C PHE A 495 29.21 -15.01 -20.49
N ASP A 496 28.26 -15.37 -19.62
CA ASP A 496 26.82 -15.48 -19.87
C ASP A 496 26.07 -14.44 -19.01
N THR A 497 25.76 -13.31 -19.62
CA THR A 497 25.02 -12.22 -18.96
C THR A 497 23.54 -12.53 -18.75
N SER A 498 23.00 -13.56 -19.42
CA SER A 498 21.62 -14.02 -19.17
C SER A 498 21.54 -14.83 -17.86
N CYS A 499 22.53 -15.67 -17.59
CA CYS A 499 22.66 -16.38 -16.31
C CYS A 499 22.74 -15.41 -15.13
N LEU A 500 23.52 -14.33 -15.26
CA LEU A 500 23.62 -13.29 -14.23
C LEU A 500 22.26 -12.62 -13.97
N LEU A 501 21.51 -12.27 -15.01
CA LEU A 501 20.21 -11.60 -14.88
C LEU A 501 19.09 -12.54 -14.40
N ASP A 502 19.27 -13.85 -14.53
CA ASP A 502 18.38 -14.90 -13.99
C ASP A 502 18.67 -15.28 -12.52
N CYS A 503 19.69 -14.70 -11.91
CA CYS A 503 20.03 -14.96 -10.50
C CYS A 503 19.01 -14.33 -9.53
N PRO A 504 18.48 -15.12 -8.57
CA PRO A 504 17.83 -14.57 -7.38
C PRO A 504 18.78 -13.62 -6.62
N GLY A 505 18.24 -12.56 -6.05
CA GLY A 505 19.04 -11.53 -5.37
C GLY A 505 19.63 -10.47 -6.30
N VAL A 506 19.47 -10.57 -7.63
CA VAL A 506 19.68 -9.41 -8.52
C VAL A 506 18.46 -8.50 -8.41
N ASP A 507 18.63 -7.46 -7.60
CA ASP A 507 17.71 -6.33 -7.49
C ASP A 507 18.10 -5.19 -8.45
N ILE A 508 17.38 -4.07 -8.33
CA ILE A 508 17.58 -2.89 -9.17
C ILE A 508 18.88 -2.14 -8.87
N ASP A 509 19.43 -2.23 -7.66
CA ASP A 509 20.69 -1.58 -7.28
C ASP A 509 21.89 -2.39 -7.80
N CYS A 510 21.86 -3.72 -7.64
CA CYS A 510 22.79 -4.64 -8.28
C CYS A 510 22.80 -4.48 -9.81
N LEU A 511 21.61 -4.47 -10.44
CA LEU A 511 21.46 -4.27 -11.88
C LEU A 511 22.03 -2.91 -12.31
N THR A 512 21.68 -1.83 -11.60
CA THR A 512 22.13 -0.48 -11.92
C THR A 512 23.63 -0.35 -11.80
N CYS A 513 24.25 -0.88 -10.73
CA CYS A 513 25.70 -0.93 -10.59
C CYS A 513 26.33 -1.70 -11.76
N THR A 514 25.86 -2.92 -12.04
CA THR A 514 26.38 -3.80 -13.09
C THR A 514 26.34 -3.13 -14.47
N LEU A 515 25.20 -2.55 -14.86
CA LEU A 515 25.04 -1.87 -16.15
C LEU A 515 25.90 -0.62 -16.27
N GLN A 516 26.01 0.18 -15.21
CA GLN A 516 26.87 1.37 -15.18
C GLN A 516 28.36 1.02 -15.34
N ARG A 517 28.78 -0.20 -15.00
CA ARG A 517 30.17 -0.68 -15.18
C ARG A 517 30.40 -1.37 -16.51
N LEU A 518 29.43 -2.16 -17.02
CA LEU A 518 29.55 -2.87 -18.29
C LEU A 518 29.44 -1.96 -19.53
N VAL A 519 28.44 -1.08 -19.60
CA VAL A 519 28.15 -0.30 -20.82
C VAL A 519 29.30 0.65 -21.23
N PRO A 520 30.07 1.28 -20.32
CA PRO A 520 31.23 2.08 -20.70
C PRO A 520 32.41 1.28 -21.30
N CYS A 521 32.49 -0.04 -21.07
CA CYS A 521 33.58 -0.87 -21.62
C CYS A 521 33.47 -1.04 -23.14
N ASP A 522 32.25 -1.22 -23.67
CA ASP A 522 31.98 -1.16 -25.12
C ASP A 522 30.72 -0.32 -25.43
N PRO A 523 30.89 0.98 -25.78
CA PRO A 523 29.83 1.84 -26.26
C PRO A 523 29.08 1.32 -27.50
N GLY A 524 29.59 0.30 -28.18
CA GLY A 524 28.91 -0.41 -29.26
C GLY A 524 27.59 -1.07 -28.84
N CYS A 525 27.41 -1.39 -27.55
CA CYS A 525 26.17 -2.00 -27.03
C CYS A 525 25.08 -1.00 -26.62
N ILE A 526 25.35 0.31 -26.67
CA ILE A 526 24.34 1.36 -26.37
C ILE A 526 23.04 1.21 -27.18
N PRO A 527 23.03 0.87 -28.49
CA PRO A 527 21.81 0.68 -29.25
C PRO A 527 20.96 -0.52 -28.79
N ALA A 528 21.60 -1.61 -28.34
CA ALA A 528 20.91 -2.78 -27.82
C ALA A 528 20.27 -2.46 -26.46
N PHE A 529 21.01 -1.77 -25.58
CA PHE A 529 20.48 -1.26 -24.32
C PHE A 529 19.31 -0.29 -24.52
N GLN A 530 19.39 0.60 -25.51
CA GLN A 530 18.29 1.52 -25.86
C GLN A 530 17.03 0.79 -26.35
N ALA A 531 17.18 -0.36 -27.04
CA ALA A 531 16.05 -1.20 -27.44
C ALA A 531 15.43 -1.97 -26.26
N ALA A 532 16.25 -2.43 -25.31
CA ALA A 532 15.80 -3.16 -24.12
C ALA A 532 15.24 -2.26 -23.00
N ARG A 533 15.51 -0.94 -23.02
CA ARG A 533 15.26 0.00 -21.92
C ARG A 533 13.85 -0.05 -21.33
N GLU A 534 12.81 -0.05 -22.16
CA GLU A 534 11.41 -0.03 -21.69
C GLU A 534 11.05 -1.34 -20.95
N CYS A 535 11.54 -2.47 -21.48
CA CYS A 535 11.41 -3.77 -20.83
C CYS A 535 12.21 -3.85 -19.52
N LEU A 536 13.44 -3.32 -19.48
CA LEU A 536 14.24 -3.19 -18.25
C LEU A 536 13.52 -2.36 -17.18
N GLN A 537 12.83 -1.29 -17.55
CA GLN A 537 12.05 -0.47 -16.62
C GLN A 537 10.83 -1.25 -16.07
N ASN A 538 10.09 -1.94 -16.94
CA ASN A 538 8.92 -2.74 -16.52
C ASN A 538 9.33 -3.95 -15.66
N CYS A 539 10.41 -4.64 -16.01
CA CYS A 539 10.95 -5.77 -15.25
C CYS A 539 11.63 -5.32 -13.94
N GLY A 540 12.23 -4.13 -13.91
CA GLY A 540 12.68 -3.47 -12.68
C GLY A 540 11.51 -3.19 -11.74
N MET A 541 10.39 -2.65 -12.25
CA MET A 541 9.17 -2.46 -11.46
C MET A 541 8.59 -3.79 -10.95
N ALA A 542 8.61 -4.86 -11.74
CA ALA A 542 8.18 -6.19 -11.29
C ALA A 542 9.12 -6.76 -10.20
N ASN A 543 10.44 -6.53 -10.31
CA ASN A 543 11.43 -6.92 -9.31
C ASN A 543 11.26 -6.16 -7.98
N VAL A 544 11.04 -4.85 -8.04
CA VAL A 544 10.73 -4.01 -6.86
C VAL A 544 9.39 -4.41 -6.24
N SER A 545 8.33 -4.55 -7.03
CA SER A 545 6.96 -4.80 -6.53
C SER A 545 6.75 -6.22 -5.99
N LEU A 546 7.28 -7.24 -6.69
CA LEU A 546 6.97 -8.66 -6.45
C LEU A 546 8.20 -9.53 -6.15
N GLY A 547 9.42 -9.02 -6.33
CA GLY A 547 10.63 -9.85 -6.29
C GLY A 547 10.89 -10.65 -7.59
N SER A 548 10.17 -10.35 -8.68
CA SER A 548 10.34 -10.98 -10.00
C SER A 548 11.80 -10.95 -10.47
N VAL A 549 12.28 -12.07 -11.02
CA VAL A 549 13.64 -12.19 -11.55
C VAL A 549 13.73 -11.44 -12.88
N ILE A 550 14.74 -10.57 -13.02
CA ILE A 550 14.79 -9.59 -14.11
C ILE A 550 15.02 -10.26 -15.47
N GLY A 551 16.00 -11.15 -15.58
CA GLY A 551 16.30 -11.87 -16.83
C GLY A 551 15.11 -12.69 -17.34
N ARG A 552 14.41 -13.37 -16.44
CA ARG A 552 13.21 -14.17 -16.75
C ARG A 552 12.05 -13.31 -17.23
N CYS A 553 11.81 -12.18 -16.56
CA CYS A 553 10.85 -11.20 -17.00
C CYS A 553 11.22 -10.67 -18.40
N MET A 554 12.49 -10.35 -18.66
CA MET A 554 12.93 -9.90 -19.97
C MET A 554 12.79 -10.99 -21.06
N ALA A 555 13.05 -12.25 -20.74
CA ALA A 555 12.83 -13.37 -21.65
C ALA A 555 11.34 -13.62 -21.95
N ALA A 556 10.44 -13.36 -20.99
CA ALA A 556 9.00 -13.51 -21.17
C ALA A 556 8.37 -12.33 -21.92
N GLU A 557 8.73 -11.09 -21.58
CA GLU A 557 8.10 -9.86 -22.06
C GLU A 557 8.79 -9.28 -23.32
N CYS A 558 10.08 -9.57 -23.56
CA CYS A 558 10.87 -8.91 -24.62
C CYS A 558 12.06 -9.71 -25.21
N ASP A 559 11.93 -11.04 -25.36
CA ASP A 559 12.96 -11.98 -25.85
C ASP A 559 13.91 -11.43 -26.94
N ASP A 560 13.39 -10.92 -28.07
CA ASP A 560 14.19 -10.34 -29.17
C ASP A 560 15.14 -9.22 -28.71
N ALA A 561 14.70 -8.35 -27.78
CA ALA A 561 15.49 -7.24 -27.25
C ALA A 561 16.43 -7.70 -26.14
N TYR A 562 16.01 -8.67 -25.31
CA TYR A 562 16.84 -9.30 -24.29
C TYR A 562 18.03 -10.03 -24.91
N ALA A 563 17.78 -10.90 -25.88
CA ALA A 563 18.80 -11.64 -26.62
C ALA A 563 19.75 -10.71 -27.41
N ALA A 564 19.26 -9.59 -27.95
CA ALA A 564 20.11 -8.59 -28.58
C ALA A 564 21.03 -7.85 -27.59
N MET A 565 20.57 -7.66 -26.34
CA MET A 565 21.36 -7.05 -25.28
C MET A 565 22.43 -8.01 -24.75
N THR A 566 22.05 -9.23 -24.34
CA THR A 566 22.99 -10.22 -23.78
C THR A 566 24.04 -10.66 -24.80
N ALA A 567 23.65 -10.92 -26.06
CA ALA A 567 24.60 -11.24 -27.13
C ALA A 567 25.59 -10.10 -27.46
N CYS A 568 25.32 -8.87 -27.01
CA CYS A 568 26.25 -7.75 -27.10
C CYS A 568 27.15 -7.65 -25.84
N LEU A 569 26.59 -7.84 -24.64
CA LEU A 569 27.33 -7.75 -23.38
C LEU A 569 28.24 -8.96 -23.11
N ASP A 570 27.88 -10.16 -23.57
CA ASP A 570 28.67 -11.39 -23.42
C ASP A 570 30.11 -11.24 -23.96
N PRO A 571 30.37 -10.75 -25.20
CA PRO A 571 31.71 -10.39 -25.67
C PRO A 571 32.48 -9.40 -24.78
N VAL A 572 31.78 -8.49 -24.09
CA VAL A 572 32.37 -7.46 -23.24
C VAL A 572 32.83 -8.08 -21.92
N ALA A 573 31.99 -8.89 -21.27
CA ALA A 573 32.37 -9.69 -20.12
C ALA A 573 33.55 -10.65 -20.46
N ARG A 574 33.49 -11.33 -21.62
CA ARG A 574 34.55 -12.21 -22.16
C ARG A 574 35.90 -11.53 -22.38
N SER A 575 35.98 -10.20 -22.33
CA SER A 575 37.23 -9.45 -22.56
C SER A 575 38.08 -9.24 -21.31
N GLY A 576 37.52 -9.40 -20.11
CA GLY A 576 38.16 -9.03 -18.84
C GLY A 576 38.26 -7.51 -18.61
N ALA A 577 37.64 -6.68 -19.46
CA ALA A 577 37.82 -5.23 -19.45
C ALA A 577 37.00 -4.50 -18.36
N CYS A 578 36.04 -5.19 -17.72
CA CYS A 578 35.13 -4.60 -16.73
C CYS A 578 35.30 -5.17 -15.32
N ASP A 579 36.22 -6.12 -15.11
CA ASP A 579 36.25 -6.97 -13.91
C ASP A 579 36.46 -6.16 -12.62
N ASP A 580 37.34 -5.15 -12.65
CA ASP A 580 37.53 -4.20 -11.54
C ASP A 580 36.27 -3.37 -11.25
N GLY A 581 35.40 -3.19 -12.25
CA GLY A 581 34.09 -2.55 -12.12
C GLY A 581 33.03 -3.49 -11.55
N LEU A 582 32.99 -4.74 -12.00
CA LEU A 582 32.08 -5.79 -11.49
C LEU A 582 32.39 -6.16 -10.04
N ARG A 583 33.68 -6.25 -9.68
CA ARG A 583 34.16 -6.41 -8.30
C ARG A 583 33.74 -5.24 -7.40
N ALA A 584 33.68 -4.02 -7.93
CA ALA A 584 33.16 -2.87 -7.21
C ALA A 584 31.61 -2.89 -7.05
N CYS A 585 30.91 -3.85 -7.66
CA CYS A 585 29.50 -4.15 -7.40
C CYS A 585 29.29 -5.38 -6.51
N GLY A 586 30.34 -6.13 -6.14
CA GLY A 586 30.24 -7.37 -5.35
C GLY A 586 30.23 -8.67 -6.18
N ILE A 587 30.48 -8.62 -7.49
CA ILE A 587 30.59 -9.79 -8.37
C ILE A 587 32.08 -10.13 -8.61
N ASP A 588 32.48 -11.39 -8.50
CA ASP A 588 33.87 -11.84 -8.78
C ASP A 588 33.90 -12.75 -10.03
N PRO A 589 34.09 -12.19 -11.24
CA PRO A 589 34.14 -12.92 -12.50
C PRO A 589 35.51 -13.59 -12.77
#